data_AF-A0A916DIS7-F1
#
_entry.id   AF-A0A916DIS7-F1
#
_cell.length_a   1.000
_cell.length_b   1.000
_cell.length_c   1.000
_cell.angle_alpha   90.00
_cell.angle_beta   90.00
_cell.angle_gamma   90.00
#
_symmetry.space_group_name_H-M   'P 1'
#
loop_
_entity.id
_entity.type
_entity.pdbx_description
1 polymer ?
#
loop_
_entity_poly.entity_id
_entity_poly.type
_entity_poly.pdbx_seq_one_letter_code
_entity_poly.pdbx_strand_id
1 'polypeptide(L)'
;MPAWSPDGKQIAFIAYVHGSPEVYVMNDKGKKLQRLTADSAADADPVWSPDGTRVLFTSNRGGTPWLYTVRADGSALSRLPLPTRITGAHQGDWSRDGRIIFSLWGQAPASPAKMSADAPAPATLVYSPTPTPTEPAMAVMSAPEAVTGYNRTLSYEYDSLYRLTGATYTEGTSVSEYAYGYDLRGNRTSVTAPGVGTFTYPYNLANQITNGGFSYDLNGNLKTDGTLTYQYDAANRLHKVSRGTEHLEYFYNGSGDRYAHTLNMGEAHTSVNYLLDPSGSLSRVLQETMDTPGDDWVNTYLYGLGVLGQQNGSTWSTFGTDPLGSVRFLLDSSGDPTSRADYDPYGVPLPVPGQESGMPSALGFTG
;
A
#
# COMPACT_ATOMS: atom_id res chain seq x y z
N MET A 1 -17.03 8.51 9.84
CA MET A 1 -16.14 7.89 8.84
C MET A 1 -16.02 6.40 9.15
N PRO A 2 -16.01 5.50 8.15
CA PRO A 2 -15.73 4.08 8.36
C PRO A 2 -14.22 3.80 8.33
N ALA A 3 -13.77 2.80 9.10
CA ALA A 3 -12.41 2.29 9.14
C ALA A 3 -12.40 0.77 9.07
N TRP A 4 -11.54 0.23 8.20
CA TRP A 4 -11.36 -1.21 8.04
C TRP A 4 -10.43 -1.78 9.11
N SER A 5 -10.73 -2.99 9.59
CA SER A 5 -9.78 -3.75 10.39
C SER A 5 -8.54 -4.11 9.56
N PRO A 6 -7.36 -4.29 10.18
CA PRO A 6 -6.11 -4.58 9.45
C PRO A 6 -6.19 -5.83 8.57
N ASP A 7 -7.02 -6.80 8.95
CA ASP A 7 -7.26 -8.04 8.20
C ASP A 7 -8.36 -7.93 7.14
N GLY A 8 -8.98 -6.75 6.99
CA GLY A 8 -10.05 -6.49 6.03
C GLY A 8 -11.38 -7.19 6.31
N LYS A 9 -11.56 -7.84 7.48
CA LYS A 9 -12.77 -8.64 7.77
C LYS A 9 -13.88 -7.87 8.47
N GLN A 10 -13.56 -6.70 9.03
CA GLN A 10 -14.49 -5.90 9.81
C GLN A 10 -14.38 -4.43 9.43
N ILE A 11 -15.48 -3.71 9.60
CA ILE A 11 -15.59 -2.27 9.36
C ILE A 11 -16.11 -1.67 10.65
N ALA A 12 -15.32 -0.78 11.26
CA ALA A 12 -15.79 0.11 12.32
C ALA A 12 -16.36 1.37 11.68
N PHE A 13 -17.48 1.88 12.14
CA PHE A 13 -18.09 3.07 11.58
C PHE A 13 -18.98 3.75 12.60
N ILE A 14 -19.26 5.03 12.36
CA ILE A 14 -20.18 5.78 13.19
C ILE A 14 -21.59 5.63 12.61
N ALA A 15 -22.54 5.23 13.45
CA ALA A 15 -23.95 5.19 13.06
C ALA A 15 -24.84 5.88 14.10
N TYR A 16 -25.87 6.55 13.61
CA TYR A 16 -26.83 7.34 14.39
C TYR A 16 -28.13 6.57 14.63
N VAL A 17 -28.05 5.27 14.91
CA VAL A 17 -29.23 4.40 15.02
C VAL A 17 -30.04 4.71 16.29
N HIS A 18 -29.41 5.24 17.34
CA HIS A 18 -30.03 5.43 18.66
C HIS A 18 -29.86 6.85 19.24
N GLY A 19 -29.73 7.86 18.37
CA GLY A 19 -29.80 9.28 18.76
C GLY A 19 -28.46 9.98 19.05
N SER A 20 -27.41 9.24 19.40
CA SER A 20 -26.00 9.70 19.43
C SER A 20 -25.19 8.98 18.34
N PRO A 21 -24.15 9.62 17.77
CA PRO A 21 -23.17 8.92 16.95
C PRO A 21 -22.39 7.95 17.84
N GLU A 22 -22.50 6.68 17.50
CA GLU A 22 -21.91 5.57 18.23
C GLU A 22 -21.00 4.77 17.31
N VAL A 23 -19.96 4.16 17.86
CA VAL A 23 -19.09 3.22 17.15
C VAL A 23 -19.82 1.89 16.98
N TYR A 24 -20.01 1.48 15.73
CA TYR A 24 -20.47 0.17 15.34
C TYR A 24 -19.36 -0.60 14.64
N VAL A 25 -19.45 -1.91 14.72
CA VAL A 25 -18.68 -2.83 13.88
C VAL A 25 -19.62 -3.75 13.13
N MET A 26 -19.28 -4.06 11.89
CA MET A 26 -19.88 -5.14 11.10
C MET A 26 -18.80 -5.88 10.35
N ASN A 27 -19.12 -7.04 9.78
CA ASN A 27 -18.19 -7.74 8.91
C ASN A 27 -18.13 -7.11 7.50
N ASP A 28 -17.16 -7.54 6.70
CA ASP A 28 -16.93 -7.14 5.30
C ASP A 28 -18.12 -7.38 4.35
N LYS A 29 -19.09 -8.21 4.76
CA LYS A 29 -20.34 -8.47 4.02
C LYS A 29 -21.54 -7.67 4.55
N GLY A 30 -21.34 -6.71 5.44
CA GLY A 30 -22.39 -5.89 6.04
C GLY A 30 -23.31 -6.63 7.01
N LYS A 31 -22.88 -7.78 7.53
CA LYS A 31 -23.61 -8.61 8.51
C LYS A 31 -22.95 -8.51 9.90
N LYS A 32 -23.60 -9.11 10.90
CA LYS A 32 -23.13 -9.12 12.31
C LYS A 32 -22.91 -7.71 12.85
N LEU A 33 -23.88 -6.83 12.60
CA LEU A 33 -23.85 -5.48 13.14
C LEU A 33 -23.83 -5.54 14.67
N GLN A 34 -22.82 -4.93 15.26
CA GLN A 34 -22.62 -4.84 16.70
C GLN A 34 -22.33 -3.39 17.07
N ARG A 35 -22.98 -2.92 18.13
CA ARG A 35 -22.72 -1.62 18.74
C ARG A 35 -21.60 -1.77 19.77
N LEU A 36 -20.54 -0.97 19.69
CA LEU A 36 -19.39 -1.02 20.61
C LEU A 36 -19.46 0.02 21.73
N THR A 37 -20.10 1.15 21.47
CA THR A 37 -20.28 2.23 22.43
C THR A 37 -21.78 2.43 22.68
N ALA A 38 -22.16 2.83 23.89
CA ALA A 38 -23.57 3.00 24.22
C ALA A 38 -23.74 4.10 25.28
N ASP A 39 -23.57 5.35 24.86
CA ASP A 39 -23.78 6.51 25.71
C ASP A 39 -24.25 7.75 24.93
N SER A 40 -24.52 8.82 25.66
CA SER A 40 -25.11 10.04 25.10
C SER A 40 -24.09 10.97 24.44
N ALA A 41 -22.79 10.67 24.52
CA ALA A 41 -21.75 11.47 23.91
C ALA A 41 -21.64 11.19 22.42
N ALA A 42 -21.03 12.12 21.69
CA ALA A 42 -20.71 11.91 20.30
C ALA A 42 -19.37 11.20 20.18
N ASP A 43 -19.41 9.99 19.61
CA ASP A 43 -18.20 9.26 19.24
C ASP A 43 -17.89 9.49 17.75
N ALA A 44 -16.62 9.70 17.45
CA ALA A 44 -16.14 10.05 16.12
C ALA A 44 -14.80 9.40 15.82
N ASP A 45 -14.45 9.40 14.54
CA ASP A 45 -13.14 8.99 14.04
C ASP A 45 -12.68 7.61 14.56
N PRO A 46 -13.47 6.54 14.36
CA PRO A 46 -13.05 5.21 14.79
C PRO A 46 -11.89 4.75 13.91
N VAL A 47 -10.84 4.25 14.53
CA VAL A 47 -9.67 3.66 13.88
C VAL A 47 -9.28 2.37 14.58
N TRP A 48 -8.93 1.34 13.80
CA TRP A 48 -8.53 0.06 14.36
C TRP A 48 -7.08 0.09 14.85
N SER A 49 -6.81 -0.60 15.94
CA SER A 49 -5.43 -0.90 16.34
C SER A 49 -4.75 -1.81 15.30
N PRO A 50 -3.41 -1.76 15.16
CA PRO A 50 -2.69 -2.56 14.14
C PRO A 50 -2.83 -4.07 14.33
N ASP A 51 -3.09 -4.51 15.57
CA ASP A 51 -3.36 -5.92 15.92
C ASP A 51 -4.83 -6.32 15.72
N GLY A 52 -5.71 -5.38 15.34
CA GLY A 52 -7.14 -5.60 15.13
C GLY A 52 -7.94 -5.89 16.41
N THR A 53 -7.36 -5.70 17.60
CA THR A 53 -8.04 -6.07 18.86
C THR A 53 -8.88 -4.95 19.46
N ARG A 54 -8.61 -3.69 19.07
CA ARG A 54 -9.24 -2.49 19.64
C ARG A 54 -9.63 -1.49 18.55
N VAL A 55 -10.58 -0.64 18.90
CA VAL A 55 -10.94 0.57 18.17
C VAL A 55 -10.60 1.76 19.05
N LEU A 56 -9.79 2.68 18.55
CA LEU A 56 -9.58 4.02 19.10
C LEU A 56 -10.60 4.95 18.47
N PHE A 57 -11.15 5.87 19.25
CA PHE A 57 -12.13 6.84 18.76
C PHE A 57 -12.04 8.11 19.61
N THR A 58 -12.51 9.22 19.05
CA THR A 58 -12.68 10.46 19.78
C THR A 58 -14.05 10.48 20.42
N SER A 59 -14.14 10.85 21.69
CA SER A 59 -15.39 11.05 22.40
C SER A 59 -15.35 12.32 23.22
N ASN A 60 -16.45 13.05 23.25
CA ASN A 60 -16.62 14.22 24.12
C ASN A 60 -17.29 13.88 25.46
N ARG A 61 -17.42 12.60 25.82
CA ARG A 61 -18.08 12.14 27.06
C ARG A 61 -17.49 12.72 28.36
N GLY A 62 -16.25 13.21 28.31
CA GLY A 62 -15.55 13.87 29.43
C GLY A 62 -15.66 15.40 29.44
N GLY A 63 -16.52 16.00 28.63
CA GLY A 63 -16.74 17.46 28.52
C GLY A 63 -15.86 18.16 27.47
N THR A 64 -14.68 17.61 27.16
CA THR A 64 -13.84 18.03 26.03
C THR A 64 -13.53 16.83 25.13
N PRO A 65 -13.26 17.02 23.82
CA PRO A 65 -12.82 15.94 22.95
C PRO A 65 -11.61 15.24 23.56
N TRP A 66 -11.72 13.92 23.68
CA TRP A 66 -10.65 13.09 24.19
C TRP A 66 -10.63 11.75 23.47
N LEU A 67 -9.50 11.04 23.56
CA LEU A 67 -9.34 9.72 22.97
C LEU A 67 -9.80 8.61 23.90
N TYR A 68 -10.47 7.62 23.32
CA TYR A 68 -10.97 6.42 24.00
C TYR A 68 -10.63 5.18 23.19
N THR A 69 -10.45 4.06 23.88
CA THR A 69 -10.29 2.75 23.24
C THR A 69 -11.35 1.80 23.73
N VAL A 70 -11.82 0.91 22.86
CA VAL A 70 -12.74 -0.20 23.17
C VAL A 70 -12.26 -1.45 22.45
N ARG A 71 -12.46 -2.63 23.02
CA ARG A 71 -12.18 -3.89 22.31
C ARG A 71 -13.19 -4.13 21.18
N ALA A 72 -12.79 -4.91 20.19
CA ALA A 72 -13.63 -5.32 19.07
C ALA A 72 -14.94 -6.01 19.50
N ASP A 73 -14.93 -6.66 20.66
CA ASP A 73 -16.09 -7.33 21.26
C ASP A 73 -16.99 -6.37 22.08
N GLY A 74 -16.64 -5.08 22.17
CA GLY A 74 -17.34 -4.06 22.94
C GLY A 74 -16.91 -3.96 24.41
N SER A 75 -15.98 -4.80 24.86
CA SER A 75 -15.50 -4.79 26.25
C SER A 75 -14.36 -3.79 26.47
N ALA A 76 -14.04 -3.55 27.75
CA ALA A 76 -12.86 -2.77 28.17
C ALA A 76 -12.77 -1.36 27.55
N LEU A 77 -13.90 -0.69 27.40
CA LEU A 77 -13.95 0.72 27.03
C LEU A 77 -13.21 1.56 28.08
N SER A 78 -12.23 2.37 27.65
CA SER A 78 -11.45 3.23 28.54
C SER A 78 -11.04 4.54 27.87
N ARG A 79 -11.01 5.61 28.66
CA ARG A 79 -10.36 6.89 28.29
C ARG A 79 -8.86 6.68 28.22
N LEU A 80 -8.20 7.29 27.25
CA LEU A 80 -6.74 7.27 27.15
C LEU A 80 -6.14 8.25 28.18
N PRO A 81 -5.21 7.80 29.05
CA PRO A 81 -4.56 8.69 30.02
C PRO A 81 -3.53 9.58 29.29
N LEU A 82 -3.76 10.89 29.28
CA LEU A 82 -2.80 11.88 28.78
C LEU A 82 -2.36 12.81 29.93
N PRO A 83 -1.17 13.45 29.86
CA PRO A 83 -0.71 14.41 30.85
C PRO A 83 -1.72 15.52 31.09
N THR A 84 -1.81 15.97 32.34
CA THR A 84 -2.76 17.00 32.81
C THR A 84 -2.64 18.35 32.10
N ARG A 85 -1.52 18.63 31.42
CA ARG A 85 -1.35 19.82 30.57
C ARG A 85 -2.13 19.77 29.26
N ILE A 86 -2.60 18.59 28.85
CA ILE A 86 -3.46 18.42 27.69
C ILE A 86 -4.91 18.67 28.11
N THR A 87 -5.59 19.58 27.42
CA THR A 87 -6.98 19.97 27.73
C THR A 87 -7.98 19.40 26.72
N GLY A 88 -7.50 18.86 25.60
CA GLY A 88 -8.29 18.12 24.61
C GLY A 88 -7.41 17.37 23.61
N ALA A 89 -7.88 16.20 23.18
CA ALA A 89 -7.22 15.33 22.20
C ALA A 89 -8.27 14.71 21.26
N HIS A 90 -8.02 14.69 19.96
CA HIS A 90 -8.99 14.22 18.97
C HIS A 90 -8.29 13.72 17.71
N GLN A 91 -9.02 13.06 16.83
CA GLN A 91 -8.50 12.52 15.56
C GLN A 91 -7.25 11.66 15.79
N GLY A 92 -7.37 10.74 16.75
CA GLY A 92 -6.28 9.83 17.08
C GLY A 92 -6.10 8.80 15.98
N ASP A 93 -4.85 8.42 15.72
CA ASP A 93 -4.52 7.30 14.86
C ASP A 93 -3.42 6.42 15.48
N TRP A 94 -3.41 5.15 15.10
CA TRP A 94 -2.39 4.21 15.53
C TRP A 94 -1.20 4.22 14.57
N SER A 95 0.00 4.33 15.12
CA SER A 95 1.20 3.92 14.40
C SER A 95 1.30 2.40 14.35
N ARG A 96 2.00 1.86 13.34
CA ARG A 96 2.22 0.41 13.16
C ARG A 96 2.80 -0.28 14.40
N ASP A 97 3.60 0.41 15.21
CA ASP A 97 4.21 -0.11 16.42
C ASP A 97 3.32 0.02 17.68
N GLY A 98 2.04 0.38 17.52
CA GLY A 98 1.05 0.43 18.59
C GLY A 98 1.08 1.71 19.44
N ARG A 99 1.69 2.79 18.95
CA ARG A 99 1.60 4.12 19.58
C ARG A 99 0.41 4.88 18.99
N ILE A 100 0.00 5.95 19.67
CA ILE A 100 -1.12 6.79 19.25
C ILE A 100 -0.61 8.19 18.94
N ILE A 101 -0.88 8.66 17.72
CA ILE A 101 -0.74 10.06 17.32
C ILE A 101 -2.11 10.73 17.40
N PHE A 102 -2.17 12.03 17.69
CA PHE A 102 -3.45 12.73 17.82
C PHE A 102 -3.30 14.24 17.74
N SER A 103 -4.40 14.90 17.44
CA SER A 103 -4.50 16.35 17.37
C SER A 103 -4.86 16.97 18.72
N LEU A 104 -4.20 18.09 19.04
CA LEU A 104 -4.43 18.88 20.25
C LEU A 104 -5.15 20.19 19.89
N TRP A 105 -5.99 20.68 20.80
CA TRP A 105 -6.46 22.06 20.75
C TRP A 105 -5.50 22.96 21.56
N GLY A 106 -4.82 23.91 20.93
CA GLY A 106 -3.92 24.89 21.59
C GLY A 106 -2.44 24.83 21.14
N GLN A 107 -1.58 25.67 21.73
CA GLN A 107 -0.14 25.68 21.40
C GLN A 107 0.52 24.35 21.74
N ALA A 108 1.28 23.81 20.77
CA ALA A 108 2.05 22.59 20.95
C ALA A 108 2.99 22.70 22.16
N PRO A 109 3.15 21.65 22.98
CA PRO A 109 4.16 21.66 24.02
C PRO A 109 5.55 21.86 23.40
N ALA A 110 6.41 22.65 24.05
CA ALA A 110 7.75 22.99 23.55
C ALA A 110 8.69 21.77 23.35
N SER A 111 8.27 20.56 23.74
CA SER A 111 9.00 19.32 23.47
C SER A 111 8.05 18.11 23.41
N PRO A 112 8.26 17.15 22.48
CA PRO A 112 7.45 15.94 22.36
C PRO A 112 7.63 15.03 23.58
N ALA A 113 6.53 14.46 24.09
CA ALA A 113 6.53 13.52 25.23
C ALA A 113 6.03 12.14 24.80
N LYS A 114 6.75 11.09 25.20
CA LYS A 114 6.41 9.68 24.96
C LYS A 114 5.27 9.25 25.90
N MET A 115 4.26 8.51 25.42
CA MET A 115 3.14 8.03 26.25
C MET A 115 2.84 6.54 26.01
N SER A 116 2.44 5.82 27.07
CA SER A 116 1.92 4.45 27.02
C SER A 116 0.55 4.36 27.66
N ALA A 117 -0.30 3.45 27.17
CA ALA A 117 -1.71 3.34 27.52
C ALA A 117 -1.92 2.36 28.70
N ASP A 118 -1.98 2.86 29.93
CA ASP A 118 -2.54 2.12 31.07
C ASP A 118 -3.15 3.07 32.11
N ALA A 119 -4.39 2.76 32.56
CA ALA A 119 -5.16 3.29 33.72
C ALA A 119 -6.39 4.23 33.42
N PRO A 120 -7.38 4.38 34.35
CA PRO A 120 -8.76 3.88 34.19
C PRO A 120 -9.88 4.98 34.17
N ALA A 121 -11.12 4.59 33.85
CA ALA A 121 -12.34 5.41 33.62
C ALA A 121 -12.94 6.09 34.89
N PRO A 122 -13.78 7.18 34.81
CA PRO A 122 -15.23 7.01 34.58
C PRO A 122 -16.08 8.22 34.04
N ALA A 123 -17.38 7.92 33.85
CA ALA A 123 -18.61 8.72 34.06
C ALA A 123 -19.26 9.55 32.92
N THR A 124 -20.55 9.25 32.70
CA THR A 124 -21.50 9.67 31.65
C THR A 124 -22.41 10.84 32.05
N LEU A 125 -22.69 11.77 31.13
CA LEU A 125 -23.79 12.76 31.22
C LEU A 125 -24.42 13.06 29.84
N VAL A 126 -25.71 13.37 29.84
CA VAL A 126 -26.67 13.31 28.71
C VAL A 126 -27.21 14.70 28.35
N TYR A 127 -27.23 15.09 27.06
CA TYR A 127 -28.27 15.90 26.32
C TYR A 127 -27.73 16.34 24.92
N SER A 128 -28.33 15.96 23.79
CA SER A 128 -29.45 16.51 22.96
C SER A 128 -29.11 17.70 22.01
N PRO A 129 -29.58 17.70 20.73
CA PRO A 129 -28.87 18.35 19.61
C PRO A 129 -29.67 19.39 18.80
N THR A 130 -28.97 20.20 17.99
CA THR A 130 -29.53 21.04 16.92
C THR A 130 -28.50 21.23 15.78
N PRO A 131 -28.87 21.66 14.55
CA PRO A 131 -28.66 20.86 13.34
C PRO A 131 -27.68 21.45 12.31
N THR A 132 -27.33 20.58 11.36
CA THR A 132 -26.29 20.61 10.32
C THR A 132 -26.59 21.49 9.09
N PRO A 133 -25.59 22.12 8.45
CA PRO A 133 -25.72 22.68 7.10
C PRO A 133 -25.13 21.77 5.99
N THR A 134 -25.68 21.87 4.79
CA THR A 134 -25.47 21.04 3.57
C THR A 134 -24.34 21.51 2.65
N GLU A 135 -23.58 20.58 2.06
CA GLU A 135 -22.49 20.78 1.07
C GLU A 135 -22.94 20.55 -0.40
N PRO A 136 -22.22 21.09 -1.42
CA PRO A 136 -22.57 20.93 -2.84
C PRO A 136 -21.87 19.73 -3.52
N ALA A 137 -22.39 19.28 -4.66
CA ALA A 137 -22.04 18.02 -5.35
C ALA A 137 -20.80 18.10 -6.27
N MET A 138 -20.01 17.01 -6.35
CA MET A 138 -18.91 16.81 -7.30
C MET A 138 -19.35 16.07 -8.59
N ALA A 139 -18.70 16.35 -9.72
CA ALA A 139 -18.95 15.75 -11.02
C ALA A 139 -18.32 14.35 -11.18
N VAL A 140 -19.04 13.44 -11.83
CA VAL A 140 -18.66 12.04 -12.09
C VAL A 140 -18.03 11.95 -13.48
N MET A 141 -16.80 11.42 -13.59
CA MET A 141 -16.20 11.00 -14.88
C MET A 141 -16.54 9.53 -15.16
N SER A 142 -17.00 9.24 -16.37
CA SER A 142 -17.33 7.90 -16.86
C SER A 142 -16.07 7.07 -17.19
N ALA A 143 -16.16 5.74 -17.09
CA ALA A 143 -15.09 4.82 -17.51
C ALA A 143 -14.81 4.95 -19.02
N PRO A 144 -13.53 4.91 -19.47
CA PRO A 144 -13.20 4.98 -20.88
C PRO A 144 -13.68 3.74 -21.65
N GLU A 145 -14.03 3.92 -22.92
CA GLU A 145 -14.35 2.84 -23.85
C GLU A 145 -13.13 1.93 -24.09
N ALA A 146 -13.37 0.70 -24.54
CA ALA A 146 -12.31 -0.27 -24.82
C ALA A 146 -11.31 0.30 -25.84
N VAL A 147 -10.02 0.31 -25.50
CA VAL A 147 -8.94 0.76 -26.39
C VAL A 147 -8.96 -0.09 -27.67
N THR A 148 -9.33 0.50 -28.80
CA THR A 148 -9.42 -0.19 -30.09
C THR A 148 -8.02 -0.49 -30.64
N GLY A 149 -7.76 -1.74 -31.02
CA GLY A 149 -6.51 -2.15 -31.70
C GLY A 149 -5.63 -3.14 -30.94
N TYR A 150 -5.94 -3.43 -29.67
CA TYR A 150 -5.11 -4.31 -28.83
C TYR A 150 -5.93 -5.42 -28.16
N ASN A 151 -6.25 -6.46 -28.94
CA ASN A 151 -6.96 -7.63 -28.44
C ASN A 151 -5.96 -8.74 -28.11
N ARG A 152 -5.52 -8.78 -26.85
CA ARG A 152 -4.79 -9.93 -26.31
C ARG A 152 -5.73 -10.74 -25.41
N THR A 153 -5.82 -12.03 -25.67
CA THR A 153 -6.52 -12.97 -24.79
C THR A 153 -5.51 -13.65 -23.87
N LEU A 154 -5.81 -13.64 -22.57
CA LEU A 154 -5.01 -14.33 -21.55
C LEU A 154 -5.84 -15.50 -21.01
N SER A 155 -5.26 -16.69 -21.02
CA SER A 155 -5.83 -17.89 -20.41
C SER A 155 -4.90 -18.41 -19.34
N TYR A 156 -5.46 -18.85 -18.22
CA TYR A 156 -4.71 -19.33 -17.07
C TYR A 156 -5.20 -20.73 -16.68
N GLU A 157 -4.26 -21.60 -16.35
CA GLU A 157 -4.51 -22.95 -15.86
C GLU A 157 -4.03 -23.06 -14.43
N TYR A 158 -4.78 -23.78 -13.61
CA TYR A 158 -4.49 -23.96 -12.20
C TYR A 158 -4.59 -25.43 -11.80
N ASP A 159 -3.76 -25.82 -10.83
CA ASP A 159 -3.94 -27.10 -10.15
C ASP A 159 -5.06 -27.06 -9.10
N SER A 160 -5.30 -28.20 -8.43
CA SER A 160 -6.32 -28.32 -7.38
C SER A 160 -6.06 -27.49 -6.12
N LEU A 161 -4.87 -26.89 -6.00
CA LEU A 161 -4.49 -25.97 -4.93
C LEU A 161 -4.56 -24.50 -5.38
N TYR A 162 -5.11 -24.23 -6.56
CA TYR A 162 -5.19 -22.92 -7.19
C TYR A 162 -3.83 -22.29 -7.45
N ARG A 163 -2.78 -23.09 -7.63
CA ARG A 163 -1.47 -22.62 -8.08
C ARG A 163 -1.47 -22.55 -9.60
N LEU A 164 -0.95 -21.46 -10.15
CA LEU A 164 -0.89 -21.24 -11.59
C LEU A 164 0.05 -22.25 -12.24
N THR A 165 -0.45 -23.18 -13.05
CA THR A 165 0.34 -24.20 -13.74
C THR A 165 0.63 -23.86 -15.19
N GLY A 166 -0.17 -23.00 -15.80
CA GLY A 166 0.01 -22.57 -17.18
C GLY A 166 -0.57 -21.19 -17.45
N ALA A 167 0.04 -20.46 -18.38
CA ALA A 167 -0.49 -19.20 -18.89
C ALA A 167 -0.30 -19.13 -20.40
N THR A 168 -1.37 -18.79 -21.12
CA THR A 168 -1.36 -18.65 -22.57
C THR A 168 -1.75 -17.23 -22.96
N TYR A 169 -0.87 -16.60 -23.75
CA TYR A 169 -1.06 -15.27 -24.30
C TYR A 169 -1.31 -15.39 -25.80
N THR A 170 -2.46 -14.93 -26.26
CA THR A 170 -2.83 -14.92 -27.68
C THR A 170 -3.01 -13.49 -28.16
N GLU A 171 -2.24 -13.08 -29.17
CA GLU A 171 -2.31 -11.75 -29.80
C GLU A 171 -2.30 -11.93 -31.32
N GLY A 172 -3.45 -11.71 -31.96
CA GLY A 172 -3.64 -12.05 -33.37
C GLY A 172 -3.43 -13.55 -33.61
N THR A 173 -2.43 -13.91 -34.42
CA THR A 173 -2.04 -15.30 -34.69
C THR A 173 -0.89 -15.79 -33.79
N SER A 174 -0.30 -14.91 -32.99
CA SER A 174 0.81 -15.25 -32.10
C SER A 174 0.28 -15.87 -30.81
N VAL A 175 0.83 -17.03 -30.44
CA VAL A 175 0.52 -17.73 -29.18
C VAL A 175 1.81 -17.94 -28.41
N SER A 176 1.80 -17.58 -27.13
CA SER A 176 2.91 -17.73 -26.18
C SER A 176 2.42 -18.51 -24.97
N GLU A 177 3.01 -19.69 -24.75
CA GLU A 177 2.60 -20.62 -23.70
C GLU A 177 3.69 -20.73 -22.63
N TYR A 178 3.27 -20.62 -21.39
CA TYR A 178 4.10 -20.77 -20.21
C TYR A 178 3.61 -21.94 -19.38
N ALA A 179 4.53 -22.67 -18.78
CA ALA A 179 4.22 -23.75 -17.84
C ALA A 179 5.05 -23.60 -16.55
N TYR A 180 4.42 -23.86 -15.41
CA TYR A 180 5.01 -23.69 -14.09
C TYR A 180 4.95 -24.99 -13.30
N GLY A 181 6.08 -25.41 -12.73
CA GLY A 181 6.20 -26.58 -11.87
C GLY A 181 6.33 -26.17 -10.41
N TYR A 182 5.84 -27.01 -9.50
CA TYR A 182 5.92 -26.78 -8.06
C TYR A 182 6.29 -28.03 -7.28
N ASP A 183 6.99 -27.85 -6.15
CA ASP A 183 7.14 -28.90 -5.16
C ASP A 183 5.92 -29.00 -4.22
N LEU A 184 5.95 -29.98 -3.31
CA LEU A 184 4.89 -30.21 -2.32
C LEU A 184 4.80 -29.11 -1.25
N ARG A 185 5.83 -28.26 -1.12
CA ARG A 185 5.87 -27.13 -0.19
C ARG A 185 5.37 -25.84 -0.83
N GLY A 186 5.05 -25.87 -2.12
CA GLY A 186 4.57 -24.71 -2.88
C GLY A 186 5.66 -23.89 -3.53
N ASN A 187 6.92 -24.32 -3.48
CA ASN A 187 8.01 -23.62 -4.17
C ASN A 187 7.89 -23.83 -5.68
N ARG A 188 8.03 -22.76 -6.48
CA ARG A 188 8.01 -22.86 -7.95
C ARG A 188 9.33 -23.45 -8.44
N THR A 189 9.34 -24.73 -8.81
CA THR A 189 10.54 -25.47 -9.20
C THR A 189 10.93 -25.30 -10.66
N SER A 190 10.04 -24.81 -11.50
CA SER A 190 10.37 -24.54 -12.90
C SER A 190 9.47 -23.51 -13.55
N VAL A 191 10.01 -22.86 -14.57
CA VAL A 191 9.25 -22.10 -15.57
C VAL A 191 9.70 -22.55 -16.95
N THR A 192 8.75 -22.87 -17.81
CA THR A 192 8.98 -23.06 -19.25
C THR A 192 8.43 -21.84 -19.96
N ALA A 193 9.29 -21.18 -20.75
CA ALA A 193 8.93 -19.98 -21.50
C ALA A 193 9.11 -20.22 -23.01
N PRO A 194 8.25 -19.61 -23.85
CA PRO A 194 8.27 -19.83 -25.29
C PRO A 194 9.58 -19.31 -25.90
N GLY A 195 10.20 -20.11 -26.77
CA GLY A 195 11.46 -19.76 -27.43
C GLY A 195 12.71 -19.77 -26.55
N VAL A 196 12.57 -19.98 -25.24
CA VAL A 196 13.71 -20.01 -24.29
C VAL A 196 13.93 -21.41 -23.72
N GLY A 197 12.86 -22.14 -23.41
CA GLY A 197 12.92 -23.48 -22.81
C GLY A 197 12.61 -23.45 -21.31
N THR A 198 13.02 -24.52 -20.61
CA THR A 198 12.70 -24.71 -19.19
C THR A 198 13.86 -24.32 -18.28
N PHE A 199 13.60 -23.41 -17.35
CA PHE A 199 14.47 -23.12 -16.22
C PHE A 199 14.01 -23.89 -15.00
N THR A 200 14.96 -24.39 -14.21
CA THR A 200 14.68 -25.14 -12.98
C THR A 200 15.30 -24.45 -11.77
N TYR A 201 14.59 -24.53 -10.64
CA TYR A 201 14.93 -23.91 -9.37
C TYR A 201 14.90 -25.01 -8.30
N PRO A 202 16.05 -25.66 -8.00
CA PRO A 202 16.15 -26.56 -6.87
C PRO A 202 16.15 -25.76 -5.56
N TYR A 203 15.48 -26.31 -4.54
CA TYR A 203 15.34 -25.67 -3.23
C TYR A 203 15.93 -26.52 -2.11
N ASN A 204 16.56 -25.89 -1.13
CA ASN A 204 16.99 -26.55 0.10
C ASN A 204 15.80 -26.79 1.08
N LEU A 205 16.11 -27.29 2.28
CA LEU A 205 15.10 -27.52 3.33
C LEU A 205 14.50 -26.21 3.90
N ALA A 206 15.20 -25.08 3.75
CA ALA A 206 14.73 -23.76 4.15
C ALA A 206 13.95 -23.01 3.05
N ASN A 207 13.56 -23.70 1.97
CA ASN A 207 12.88 -23.13 0.81
C ASN A 207 13.67 -22.02 0.08
N GLN A 208 15.00 -22.15 0.04
CA GLN A 208 15.90 -21.23 -0.67
C GLN A 208 16.44 -21.89 -1.95
N ILE A 209 16.57 -21.11 -3.03
CA ILE A 209 17.09 -21.57 -4.33
C ILE A 209 18.58 -21.92 -4.19
N THR A 210 19.02 -23.03 -4.76
CA THR A 210 20.40 -23.54 -4.55
C THR A 210 21.27 -23.61 -5.81
N ASN A 211 20.76 -23.20 -6.97
CA ASN A 211 21.54 -23.15 -8.21
C ASN A 211 21.80 -21.71 -8.64
N GLY A 212 22.46 -21.53 -9.80
CA GLY A 212 22.59 -20.21 -10.45
C GLY A 212 23.44 -19.19 -9.70
N GLY A 213 24.19 -19.58 -8.66
CA GLY A 213 24.96 -18.66 -7.83
C GLY A 213 24.15 -17.99 -6.73
N PHE A 214 22.91 -18.43 -6.48
CA PHE A 214 22.08 -17.93 -5.40
C PHE A 214 22.70 -18.24 -4.03
N SER A 215 22.77 -17.24 -3.16
CA SER A 215 23.16 -17.41 -1.76
C SER A 215 22.43 -16.45 -0.86
N TYR A 216 22.39 -16.75 0.44
CA TYR A 216 21.57 -16.04 1.41
C TYR A 216 22.35 -15.71 2.68
N ASP A 217 21.96 -14.66 3.39
CA ASP A 217 22.47 -14.38 4.73
C ASP A 217 21.75 -15.20 5.82
N LEU A 218 22.14 -15.00 7.09
CA LEU A 218 21.56 -15.72 8.23
C LEU A 218 20.09 -15.37 8.50
N ASN A 219 19.61 -14.22 8.00
CA ASN A 219 18.20 -13.82 8.09
C ASN A 219 17.38 -14.37 6.92
N GLY A 220 18.01 -15.07 5.99
CA GLY A 220 17.37 -15.63 4.80
C GLY A 220 17.22 -14.65 3.65
N ASN A 221 17.86 -13.46 3.72
CA ASN A 221 17.81 -12.52 2.61
C ASN A 221 18.77 -12.94 1.50
N LEU A 222 18.41 -12.65 0.25
CA LEU A 222 19.25 -12.94 -0.92
C LEU A 222 20.54 -12.11 -0.86
N LYS A 223 21.71 -12.72 -0.86
CA LYS A 223 23.02 -12.05 -0.85
C LYS A 223 23.60 -11.88 -2.26
N THR A 224 23.38 -12.87 -3.12
CA THR A 224 23.68 -12.79 -4.55
C THR A 224 22.78 -13.74 -5.32
N ASP A 225 22.49 -13.43 -6.57
CA ASP A 225 21.80 -14.27 -7.55
C ASP A 225 22.77 -14.81 -8.63
N GLY A 226 24.09 -14.72 -8.36
CA GLY A 226 25.17 -15.04 -9.29
C GLY A 226 25.59 -13.88 -10.20
N THR A 227 24.78 -12.83 -10.32
CA THR A 227 25.05 -11.67 -11.19
C THR A 227 25.19 -10.36 -10.41
N LEU A 228 24.31 -10.17 -9.42
CA LEU A 228 24.22 -9.02 -8.55
C LEU A 228 24.56 -9.42 -7.13
N THR A 229 25.01 -8.45 -6.35
CA THR A 229 25.16 -8.59 -4.89
C THR A 229 24.20 -7.65 -4.18
N TYR A 230 23.65 -8.12 -3.07
CA TYR A 230 22.60 -7.44 -2.31
C TYR A 230 23.06 -7.29 -0.86
N GLN A 231 22.87 -6.11 -0.30
CA GLN A 231 23.26 -5.79 1.07
C GLN A 231 22.07 -5.16 1.79
N TYR A 232 21.93 -5.50 3.07
CA TYR A 232 20.80 -5.09 3.89
C TYR A 232 21.29 -4.22 5.05
N ASP A 233 20.47 -3.25 5.45
CA ASP A 233 20.75 -2.43 6.62
C ASP A 233 20.47 -3.17 7.93
N ALA A 234 20.74 -2.51 9.06
CA ALA A 234 20.51 -3.08 10.39
C ALA A 234 19.02 -3.37 10.70
N ALA A 235 18.09 -2.80 9.94
CA ALA A 235 16.65 -3.08 10.03
C ALA A 235 16.19 -4.17 9.03
N ASN A 236 17.14 -4.88 8.41
CA ASN A 236 16.89 -5.96 7.45
C ASN A 236 16.19 -5.49 6.17
N ARG A 237 16.42 -4.25 5.74
CA ARG A 237 15.89 -3.67 4.49
C ARG A 237 16.99 -3.63 3.43
N LEU A 238 16.64 -3.85 2.17
CA LEU A 238 17.61 -3.82 1.06
C LEU A 238 18.23 -2.43 0.97
N HIS A 239 19.51 -2.31 1.29
CA HIS A 239 20.23 -1.04 1.33
C HIS A 239 21.01 -0.77 0.04
N LYS A 240 21.62 -1.82 -0.53
CA LYS A 240 22.50 -1.66 -1.70
C LYS A 240 22.43 -2.87 -2.63
N VAL A 241 22.42 -2.60 -3.93
CA VAL A 241 22.55 -3.61 -5.00
C VAL A 241 23.73 -3.22 -5.86
N SER A 242 24.62 -4.17 -6.17
CA SER A 242 25.87 -3.86 -6.91
C SER A 242 26.16 -4.85 -8.02
N ARG A 243 26.70 -4.32 -9.13
CA ARG A 243 27.28 -5.05 -10.26
C ARG A 243 28.66 -4.48 -10.55
N GLY A 244 29.73 -5.19 -10.16
CA GLY A 244 31.08 -4.66 -10.28
C GLY A 244 31.24 -3.37 -9.47
N THR A 245 31.60 -2.27 -10.14
CA THR A 245 31.73 -0.93 -9.53
C THR A 245 30.43 -0.14 -9.49
N GLU A 246 29.44 -0.55 -10.29
CA GLU A 246 28.14 0.11 -10.38
C GLU A 246 27.23 -0.33 -9.23
N HIS A 247 26.44 0.59 -8.70
CA HIS A 247 25.53 0.26 -7.61
C HIS A 247 24.33 1.19 -7.46
N LEU A 248 23.25 0.61 -6.97
CA LEU A 248 22.08 1.30 -6.44
C LEU A 248 22.13 1.31 -4.91
N GLU A 249 21.84 2.46 -4.31
CA GLU A 249 21.65 2.60 -2.86
C GLU A 249 20.25 3.12 -2.56
N TYR A 250 19.62 2.55 -1.53
CA TYR A 250 18.27 2.88 -1.11
C TYR A 250 18.26 3.54 0.26
N PHE A 251 17.40 4.54 0.40
CA PHE A 251 17.26 5.34 1.61
C PHE A 251 15.84 5.26 2.12
N TYR A 252 15.71 5.09 3.44
CA TYR A 252 14.45 4.82 4.10
C TYR A 252 14.21 5.77 5.26
N ASN A 253 12.96 6.16 5.46
CA ASN A 253 12.55 6.99 6.58
C ASN A 253 12.44 6.14 7.87
N GLY A 254 12.10 6.79 8.99
CA GLY A 254 11.91 6.12 10.28
C GLY A 254 10.74 5.15 10.33
N SER A 255 9.76 5.27 9.42
CA SER A 255 8.60 4.38 9.29
C SER A 255 8.89 3.13 8.45
N GLY A 256 10.04 3.08 7.77
CA GLY A 256 10.42 1.98 6.90
C GLY A 256 10.15 2.22 5.41
N ASP A 257 9.61 3.37 5.02
CA ASP A 257 9.31 3.65 3.62
C ASP A 257 10.54 4.19 2.89
N ARG A 258 10.72 3.74 1.65
CA ARG A 258 11.81 4.20 0.78
C ARG A 258 11.49 5.61 0.29
N TYR A 259 12.30 6.59 0.67
CA TYR A 259 12.10 7.98 0.25
C TYR A 259 13.09 8.43 -0.82
N ALA A 260 14.16 7.66 -1.08
CA ALA A 260 15.08 7.96 -2.16
C ALA A 260 15.86 6.73 -2.61
N HIS A 261 16.46 6.83 -3.78
CA HIS A 261 17.54 5.96 -4.21
C HIS A 261 18.57 6.73 -5.04
N THR A 262 19.80 6.23 -5.08
CA THR A 262 20.85 6.74 -5.97
C THR A 262 21.34 5.63 -6.87
N LEU A 263 21.58 5.97 -8.13
CA LEU A 263 22.20 5.11 -9.12
C LEU A 263 23.59 5.66 -9.42
N ASN A 264 24.61 4.84 -9.17
CA ASN A 264 26.01 5.18 -9.39
C ASN A 264 26.55 4.30 -10.53
N MET A 265 26.79 4.91 -11.69
CA MET A 265 27.28 4.27 -12.91
C MET A 265 28.66 4.83 -13.29
N GLY A 266 29.65 4.65 -12.41
CA GLY A 266 30.99 5.22 -12.60
C GLY A 266 31.02 6.72 -12.30
N GLU A 267 31.31 7.56 -13.30
CA GLU A 267 31.33 9.03 -13.17
C GLU A 267 29.92 9.66 -13.22
N ALA A 268 28.90 8.90 -13.66
CA ALA A 268 27.52 9.34 -13.69
C ALA A 268 26.79 8.96 -12.39
N HIS A 269 26.10 9.95 -11.82
CA HIS A 269 25.33 9.80 -10.59
C HIS A 269 23.93 10.39 -10.79
N THR A 270 22.92 9.59 -10.48
CA THR A 270 21.51 9.99 -10.56
C THR A 270 20.87 9.75 -9.20
N SER A 271 20.16 10.75 -8.68
CA SER A 271 19.38 10.63 -7.46
C SER A 271 17.89 10.70 -7.79
N VAL A 272 17.09 9.83 -7.21
CA VAL A 272 15.63 9.89 -7.31
C VAL A 272 15.05 9.99 -5.91
N ASN A 273 14.20 10.99 -5.68
CA ASN A 273 13.54 11.24 -4.41
C ASN A 273 12.03 11.03 -4.54
N TYR A 274 11.39 10.55 -3.48
CA TYR A 274 9.96 10.27 -3.42
C TYR A 274 9.29 11.13 -2.36
N LEU A 275 8.27 11.90 -2.77
CA LEU A 275 7.31 12.48 -1.85
C LEU A 275 6.25 11.43 -1.55
N LEU A 276 6.04 11.13 -0.27
CA LEU A 276 5.15 10.06 0.16
C LEU A 276 3.91 10.63 0.85
N ASP A 277 2.74 10.05 0.54
CA ASP A 277 1.52 10.17 1.35
C ASP A 277 1.44 8.98 2.31
N PRO A 278 1.63 9.19 3.62
CA PRO A 278 1.60 8.12 4.61
C PRO A 278 0.17 7.83 5.13
N SER A 279 -0.87 8.47 4.59
CA SER A 279 -2.25 8.36 5.12
C SER A 279 -2.88 6.96 4.95
N GLY A 280 -2.32 6.13 4.07
CA GLY A 280 -2.79 4.77 3.81
C GLY A 280 -2.06 3.69 4.63
N SER A 281 -2.59 2.47 4.62
CA SER A 281 -1.89 1.29 5.18
C SER A 281 -0.58 0.99 4.46
N LEU A 282 -0.44 1.45 3.22
CA LEU A 282 0.80 1.53 2.45
C LEU A 282 1.00 2.99 2.03
N SER A 283 2.21 3.51 2.26
CA SER A 283 2.59 4.85 1.81
C SER A 283 2.53 4.92 0.28
N ARG A 284 1.86 5.94 -0.25
CA ARG A 284 1.73 6.17 -1.69
C ARG A 284 2.78 7.16 -2.16
N VAL A 285 3.36 6.93 -3.34
CA VAL A 285 4.29 7.90 -3.95
C VAL A 285 3.49 9.00 -4.61
N LEU A 286 3.45 10.21 -4.03
CA LEU A 286 2.77 11.37 -4.63
C LEU A 286 3.59 12.02 -5.73
N GLN A 287 4.92 11.98 -5.62
CA GLN A 287 5.81 12.60 -6.58
C GLN A 287 7.15 11.86 -6.57
N GLU A 288 7.76 11.77 -7.74
CA GLU A 288 9.16 11.41 -7.90
C GLU A 288 9.91 12.58 -8.54
N THR A 289 11.13 12.79 -8.08
CA THR A 289 12.03 13.83 -8.61
C THR A 289 13.37 13.18 -8.90
N MET A 290 13.78 13.22 -10.17
CA MET A 290 15.14 12.86 -10.56
C MET A 290 16.02 14.10 -10.59
N ASP A 291 17.17 13.96 -9.94
CA ASP A 291 18.27 14.92 -9.94
C ASP A 291 19.47 14.22 -10.61
N THR A 292 19.73 14.60 -11.86
CA THR A 292 20.86 14.15 -12.66
C THR A 292 21.50 15.38 -13.29
N PRO A 293 22.82 15.59 -13.20
CA PRO A 293 23.46 16.78 -13.75
C PRO A 293 23.07 17.05 -15.22
N GLY A 294 22.22 18.05 -15.44
CA GLY A 294 21.76 18.47 -16.77
C GLY A 294 20.49 17.79 -17.31
N ASP A 295 19.84 16.91 -16.55
CA ASP A 295 18.62 16.18 -16.95
C ASP A 295 17.68 15.92 -15.76
N ASP A 296 17.20 17.01 -15.15
CA ASP A 296 16.27 16.96 -14.02
C ASP A 296 14.83 16.86 -14.50
N TRP A 297 14.04 16.02 -13.83
CA TRP A 297 12.61 15.92 -14.10
C TRP A 297 11.80 15.61 -12.83
N VAL A 298 10.52 15.94 -12.90
CA VAL A 298 9.55 15.74 -11.83
C VAL A 298 8.32 15.08 -12.42
N ASN A 299 7.85 14.01 -11.78
CA ASN A 299 6.61 13.35 -12.14
C ASN A 299 5.69 13.25 -10.91
N THR A 300 4.46 13.71 -11.04
CA THR A 300 3.47 13.78 -9.95
C THR A 300 2.36 12.79 -10.19
N TYR A 301 1.97 12.04 -9.17
CA TYR A 301 0.98 10.96 -9.22
C TYR A 301 -0.34 11.40 -8.60
N LEU A 302 -1.44 11.11 -9.29
CA LEU A 302 -2.79 11.35 -8.81
C LEU A 302 -3.47 10.04 -8.44
N TYR A 303 -4.00 9.98 -7.21
CA TYR A 303 -4.72 8.83 -6.68
C TYR A 303 -6.19 9.16 -6.41
N GLY A 304 -7.06 8.19 -6.69
CA GLY A 304 -8.47 8.14 -6.27
C GLY A 304 -8.74 6.83 -5.52
N LEU A 305 -9.70 6.03 -5.99
CA LEU A 305 -9.89 4.63 -5.53
C LEU A 305 -8.75 3.68 -5.98
N GLY A 306 -7.77 4.19 -6.72
CA GLY A 306 -6.55 3.54 -7.21
C GLY A 306 -5.61 4.61 -7.79
N VAL A 307 -4.59 4.21 -8.55
CA VAL A 307 -3.74 5.16 -9.29
C VAL A 307 -4.49 5.60 -10.55
N LEU A 308 -4.66 6.91 -10.74
CA LEU A 308 -5.47 7.45 -11.83
C LEU A 308 -4.64 7.98 -13.00
N GLY A 309 -3.50 8.60 -12.68
CA GLY A 309 -2.64 9.19 -13.71
C GLY A 309 -1.39 9.81 -13.14
N GLN A 310 -0.59 10.36 -14.06
CA GLN A 310 0.64 11.04 -13.76
C GLN A 310 0.77 12.34 -14.54
N GLN A 311 1.56 13.27 -14.01
CA GLN A 311 1.95 14.50 -14.65
C GLN A 311 3.47 14.57 -14.70
N ASN A 312 4.06 14.40 -15.88
CA ASN A 312 5.48 14.58 -16.12
C ASN A 312 5.69 15.96 -16.78
N GLY A 313 6.28 16.90 -16.04
CA GLY A 313 6.36 18.29 -16.44
C GLY A 313 4.97 18.89 -16.72
N SER A 314 4.71 19.29 -17.97
CA SER A 314 3.40 19.81 -18.41
C SER A 314 2.46 18.74 -18.99
N THR A 315 2.95 17.51 -19.20
CA THR A 315 2.22 16.45 -19.87
C THR A 315 1.46 15.60 -18.85
N TRP A 316 0.15 15.48 -19.06
CA TRP A 316 -0.71 14.58 -18.31
C TRP A 316 -0.88 13.26 -19.04
N SER A 317 -0.90 12.17 -18.27
CA SER A 317 -1.25 10.84 -18.76
C SER A 317 -2.13 10.12 -17.75
N THR A 318 -3.05 9.29 -18.22
CA THR A 318 -3.86 8.41 -17.36
C THR A 318 -3.32 7.00 -17.40
N PHE A 319 -3.45 6.27 -16.29
CA PHE A 319 -3.00 4.89 -16.23
C PHE A 319 -4.10 3.92 -16.67
N GLY A 320 -3.77 3.06 -17.62
CA GLY A 320 -4.52 1.82 -17.85
C GLY A 320 -3.96 0.74 -16.93
N THR A 321 -4.70 0.32 -15.91
CA THR A 321 -4.27 -0.71 -14.95
C THR A 321 -5.02 -2.02 -15.13
N ASP A 322 -4.40 -3.12 -14.72
CA ASP A 322 -5.09 -4.41 -14.59
C ASP A 322 -5.80 -4.55 -13.23
N PRO A 323 -6.62 -5.59 -13.00
CA PRO A 323 -7.34 -5.76 -11.74
C PRO A 323 -6.46 -5.92 -10.49
N LEU A 324 -5.16 -6.18 -10.65
CA LEU A 324 -4.19 -6.25 -9.55
C LEU A 324 -3.48 -4.90 -9.32
N GLY A 325 -3.81 -3.87 -10.10
CA GLY A 325 -3.22 -2.55 -10.04
C GLY A 325 -1.95 -2.38 -10.88
N SER A 326 -1.55 -3.40 -11.65
CA SER A 326 -0.35 -3.28 -12.48
C SER A 326 -0.58 -2.27 -13.60
N VAL A 327 0.38 -1.37 -13.81
CA VAL A 327 0.31 -0.39 -14.89
C VAL A 327 0.57 -1.08 -16.23
N ARG A 328 -0.41 -1.05 -17.14
CA ARG A 328 -0.35 -1.66 -18.48
C ARG A 328 -0.19 -0.63 -19.59
N PHE A 329 -0.77 0.55 -19.40
CA PHE A 329 -0.72 1.63 -20.38
C PHE A 329 -0.54 3.00 -19.71
N LEU A 330 0.15 3.88 -20.41
CA LEU A 330 -0.07 5.32 -20.29
C LEU A 330 -0.95 5.76 -21.44
N LEU A 331 -2.00 6.51 -21.16
CA LEU A 331 -2.90 7.07 -22.16
C LEU A 331 -2.78 8.59 -22.16
N ASP A 332 -2.82 9.20 -23.35
CA ASP A 332 -2.89 10.65 -23.48
C ASP A 332 -4.29 11.21 -23.13
N SER A 333 -4.48 12.52 -23.34
CA SER A 333 -5.77 13.18 -23.08
C SER A 333 -6.92 12.73 -23.97
N SER A 334 -6.61 12.09 -25.10
CA SER A 334 -7.60 11.53 -26.03
C SER A 334 -7.97 10.09 -25.67
N GLY A 335 -7.25 9.47 -24.73
CA GLY A 335 -7.39 8.07 -24.36
C GLY A 335 -6.53 7.13 -25.20
N ASP A 336 -5.64 7.66 -26.05
CA ASP A 336 -4.78 6.86 -26.91
C ASP A 336 -3.52 6.42 -26.15
N PRO A 337 -3.10 5.14 -26.28
CA PRO A 337 -1.93 4.64 -25.57
C PRO A 337 -0.62 5.25 -26.10
N THR A 338 0.14 5.89 -25.22
CA THR A 338 1.46 6.47 -25.49
C THR A 338 2.61 5.57 -25.04
N SER A 339 2.37 4.69 -24.07
CA SER A 339 3.34 3.71 -23.59
C SER A 339 2.66 2.43 -23.13
N ARG A 340 3.38 1.31 -23.22
CA ARG A 340 2.88 -0.02 -22.86
C ARG A 340 3.88 -0.78 -22.00
N ALA A 341 3.36 -1.50 -21.01
CA ALA A 341 4.10 -2.51 -20.27
C ALA A 341 3.24 -3.75 -20.15
N ASP A 342 3.86 -4.88 -20.48
CA ASP A 342 3.28 -6.17 -20.22
C ASP A 342 4.14 -6.93 -19.23
N TYR A 343 3.48 -7.71 -18.41
CA TYR A 343 4.08 -8.59 -17.43
C TYR A 343 3.60 -10.00 -17.65
N ASP A 344 4.50 -10.95 -17.42
CA ASP A 344 4.13 -12.31 -17.11
C ASP A 344 3.35 -12.35 -15.77
N PRO A 345 2.77 -13.50 -15.38
CA PRO A 345 1.94 -13.59 -14.18
C PRO A 345 2.72 -13.36 -12.87
N TYR A 346 4.06 -13.28 -12.94
CA TYR A 346 4.97 -13.06 -11.82
C TYR A 346 5.68 -11.70 -11.90
N GLY A 347 5.26 -10.82 -12.79
CA GLY A 347 5.78 -9.45 -12.88
C GLY A 347 7.03 -9.30 -13.75
N VAL A 348 7.46 -10.33 -14.48
CA VAL A 348 8.57 -10.21 -15.43
C VAL A 348 8.10 -9.41 -16.65
N PRO A 349 8.74 -8.28 -16.99
CA PRO A 349 8.38 -7.52 -18.17
C PRO A 349 8.50 -8.36 -19.45
N LEU A 350 7.44 -8.38 -20.25
CA LEU A 350 7.40 -9.05 -21.54
C LEU A 350 7.80 -8.06 -22.65
N PRO A 351 8.54 -8.51 -23.68
CA PRO A 351 8.87 -7.67 -24.82
C PRO A 351 7.61 -7.12 -25.48
N VAL A 352 7.59 -5.82 -25.75
CA VAL A 352 6.53 -5.16 -26.52
C VAL A 352 7.09 -4.81 -27.90
N PRO A 353 6.55 -5.40 -29.00
CA PRO A 353 7.03 -5.08 -30.34
C PRO A 353 6.88 -3.59 -30.66
N GLY A 354 7.98 -2.95 -31.08
CA GLY A 354 7.98 -1.56 -31.55
C GLY A 354 8.09 -0.48 -30.47
N GLN A 355 8.34 -0.81 -29.20
CA GLN A 355 8.69 0.16 -28.17
C GLN A 355 10.10 -0.08 -27.62
N GLU A 356 10.90 0.99 -27.54
CA GLU A 356 12.12 0.98 -26.73
C GLU A 356 11.74 1.08 -25.25
N SER A 357 12.50 0.38 -24.42
CA SER A 357 12.14 -0.08 -23.08
C SER A 357 11.82 1.05 -22.09
N GLY A 358 10.64 0.96 -21.46
CA GLY A 358 10.36 1.59 -20.16
C GLY A 358 9.04 2.37 -20.11
N MET A 359 8.25 2.14 -19.06
CA MET A 359 7.26 3.13 -18.65
C MET A 359 7.98 4.24 -17.89
N PRO A 360 7.75 5.53 -18.21
CA PRO A 360 8.24 6.64 -17.40
C PRO A 360 7.39 6.77 -16.13
N SER A 361 7.47 5.77 -15.27
CA SER A 361 6.73 5.67 -14.01
C SER A 361 7.50 4.83 -12.99
N ALA A 362 7.47 5.25 -11.73
CA ALA A 362 7.87 4.44 -10.58
C ALA A 362 6.91 3.28 -10.30
N LEU A 363 5.69 3.32 -10.86
CA LEU A 363 4.65 2.33 -10.63
C LEU A 363 4.69 1.26 -11.72
N GLY A 364 4.63 0.00 -11.32
CA GLY A 364 4.87 -1.12 -12.24
C GLY A 364 3.90 -2.26 -12.02
N PHE A 365 4.45 -3.45 -11.80
CA PHE A 365 3.64 -4.64 -11.51
C PHE A 365 2.99 -4.51 -10.14
N THR A 366 1.66 -4.65 -10.09
CA THR A 366 0.82 -4.54 -8.88
C THR A 366 0.81 -3.17 -8.18
N GLY A 367 1.11 -2.10 -8.93
CA GLY A 367 1.17 -0.72 -8.43
C GLY A 367 2.55 -0.36 -7.94
#